data_AF-A0A8D9F2F3-F1
#
_entry.id   AF-A0A8D9F2F3-F1
#
_cell.length_a   1.000
_cell.length_b   1.000
_cell.length_c   1.000
_cell.angle_alpha   90.00
_cell.angle_beta   90.00
_cell.angle_gamma   90.00
#
_symmetry.space_group_name_H-M   'P 1'
#
loop_
_entity.id
_entity.type
_entity.pdbx_description
1 polymer ?
#
loop_
_entity_poly.entity_id
_entity_poly.type
_entity_poly.pdbx_seq_one_letter_code
_entity_poly.pdbx_strand_id
1 'polypeptide(L)'
;MFSCFGCKRKYADPSTLAKHMEGFCKVLSKTKVYPCGQDKCFSRLSTRKTFISHLKKIHSLQMLTPDVPKLISDDSQTSYDSPMIVETPLDANLSCLGDSLRCFYSKLYANPQIPRNTVQGVAQGLQEEFSSYNSLLKPLVPPENTDFHALLTEVEERVDLFSTERFSQVLTGSHGMLPGH
;
A
#
# COMPACT_ATOMS: atom_id res chain seq x y z
N MET A 1 -15.85 9.13 -9.88
CA MET A 1 -14.95 9.01 -11.06
C MET A 1 -13.78 8.14 -10.63
N PHE A 2 -13.44 7.08 -11.38
CA PHE A 2 -12.45 6.08 -10.95
C PHE A 2 -11.04 6.46 -11.41
N SER A 3 -10.02 6.26 -10.58
CA SER A 3 -8.64 6.61 -10.91
C SER A 3 -7.75 5.36 -11.01
N CYS A 4 -6.89 5.32 -12.03
CA CYS A 4 -5.86 4.29 -12.13
C CYS A 4 -4.77 4.53 -11.09
N PHE A 5 -4.50 3.53 -10.26
CA PHE A 5 -3.49 3.62 -9.21
C PHE A 5 -2.08 3.92 -9.77
N GLY A 6 -1.70 3.26 -10.87
CA GLY A 6 -0.38 3.37 -11.48
C GLY A 6 -0.16 4.66 -12.26
N CYS A 7 -1.04 4.99 -13.20
CA CYS A 7 -0.84 6.15 -14.10
C CYS A 7 -1.68 7.39 -13.75
N LYS A 8 -2.49 7.33 -12.69
CA LYS A 8 -3.37 8.42 -12.19
C LYS A 8 -4.42 8.94 -13.19
N ARG A 9 -4.60 8.31 -14.35
CA ARG A 9 -5.69 8.64 -15.29
C ARG A 9 -7.06 8.36 -14.66
N LYS A 10 -8.03 9.21 -14.98
CA LYS A 10 -9.40 9.13 -14.50
C LYS A 10 -10.31 8.50 -15.57
N TYR A 11 -11.29 7.73 -15.12
CA TYR A 11 -12.24 6.97 -15.93
C TYR A 11 -13.65 7.17 -15.40
N ALA A 12 -14.61 7.26 -16.31
CA ALA A 12 -16.02 7.45 -15.96
C ALA A 12 -16.61 6.19 -15.32
N ASP A 13 -16.16 5.01 -15.74
CA ASP A 13 -16.73 3.74 -15.33
C ASP A 13 -15.66 2.71 -14.91
N PRO A 14 -16.01 1.75 -14.03
CA PRO A 14 -15.09 0.71 -13.58
C PRO A 14 -14.59 -0.20 -14.72
N SER A 15 -15.41 -0.37 -15.76
CA SER A 15 -15.11 -1.31 -16.84
C SER A 15 -14.02 -0.77 -17.76
N THR A 16 -14.03 0.52 -18.07
CA THR A 16 -12.99 1.21 -18.82
C THR A 16 -11.70 1.31 -18.02
N LEU A 17 -11.77 1.55 -16.70
CA LEU A 17 -10.60 1.46 -15.83
C LEU A 17 -9.99 0.05 -15.85
N ALA A 18 -10.81 -1.00 -15.71
CA ALA A 18 -10.31 -2.38 -15.72
C ALA A 18 -9.65 -2.75 -17.05
N LYS A 19 -10.27 -2.38 -18.19
CA LYS A 19 -9.67 -2.55 -19.53
C LYS A 19 -8.35 -1.81 -19.65
N HIS A 20 -8.27 -0.60 -19.11
CA HIS A 20 -7.02 0.16 -19.10
C HIS A 20 -5.92 -0.58 -18.32
N MET A 21 -6.24 -1.13 -17.15
CA MET A 21 -5.26 -1.86 -16.33
C MET A 21 -4.77 -3.15 -17.01
N GLU A 22 -5.64 -3.86 -17.74
CA GLU A 22 -5.27 -5.11 -18.45
C GLU A 22 -4.28 -4.90 -19.60
N GLY A 23 -4.44 -3.85 -20.41
CA GLY A 23 -3.72 -3.74 -21.68
C GLY A 23 -2.98 -2.44 -21.94
N PHE A 24 -3.33 -1.37 -21.22
CA PHE A 24 -2.90 -0.01 -21.59
C PHE A 24 -2.13 0.71 -20.50
N CYS A 25 -2.14 0.19 -19.27
CA CYS A 25 -1.40 0.78 -18.16
C CYS A 25 0.03 0.27 -18.16
N LYS A 26 0.97 1.03 -18.75
CA LYS A 26 2.41 0.69 -18.75
C LYS A 26 3.01 0.42 -17.36
N VAL A 27 2.39 0.97 -16.31
CA VAL A 27 2.83 0.82 -14.92
C VAL A 27 2.36 -0.52 -14.31
N LEU A 28 1.18 -1.00 -14.69
CA LEU A 28 0.53 -2.17 -14.08
C LEU A 28 0.42 -3.36 -15.03
N SER A 29 0.79 -3.23 -16.30
CA SER A 29 0.67 -4.28 -17.32
C SER A 29 1.49 -5.54 -17.02
N LYS A 30 2.44 -5.46 -16.09
CA LYS A 30 3.25 -6.60 -15.64
C LYS A 30 2.63 -7.36 -14.46
N THR A 31 1.63 -6.80 -13.80
CA THR A 31 1.02 -7.40 -12.61
C THR A 31 -0.31 -8.05 -12.98
N LYS A 32 -0.46 -9.36 -12.73
CA LYS A 32 -1.75 -10.09 -12.89
C LYS A 32 -2.73 -9.82 -11.73
N VAL A 33 -2.68 -8.63 -11.16
CA VAL A 33 -3.44 -8.23 -9.98
C VAL A 33 -4.03 -6.86 -10.19
N TYR A 34 -5.25 -6.65 -9.70
CA TYR A 34 -5.99 -5.40 -9.81
C TYR A 34 -5.98 -4.67 -8.46
N PRO A 35 -5.03 -3.74 -8.23
CA PRO A 35 -5.04 -2.91 -7.03
C PRO A 35 -6.18 -1.88 -7.10
N CYS A 36 -7.03 -1.87 -6.09
CA CYS A 36 -7.88 -0.73 -5.79
C CYS A 36 -7.01 0.39 -5.20
N GLY A 37 -7.24 1.61 -5.66
CA GLY A 37 -6.52 2.81 -5.21
C GLY A 37 -7.45 3.99 -4.98
N GLN A 38 -8.73 3.72 -4.77
CA GLN A 38 -9.76 4.71 -4.46
C GLN A 38 -9.85 4.89 -2.95
N ASP A 39 -9.77 6.14 -2.47
CA ASP A 39 -10.10 6.55 -1.09
C ASP A 39 -9.61 5.62 0.02
N LYS A 40 -8.28 5.43 0.10
CA LYS A 40 -7.62 4.59 1.12
C LYS A 40 -8.03 3.10 1.05
N CYS A 41 -8.67 2.66 -0.03
CA CYS A 41 -8.83 1.24 -0.30
C CYS A 41 -7.55 0.67 -0.91
N PHE A 42 -7.06 -0.40 -0.28
CA PHE A 42 -5.87 -1.13 -0.69
C PHE A 42 -6.20 -2.57 -1.15
N SER A 43 -7.47 -2.87 -1.41
CA SER A 43 -7.91 -4.20 -1.83
C SER A 43 -7.25 -4.61 -3.15
N ARG A 44 -6.81 -5.87 -3.21
CA ARG A 44 -6.22 -6.46 -4.42
C ARG A 44 -7.07 -7.60 -4.90
N LEU A 45 -7.45 -7.52 -6.16
CA LEU A 45 -8.37 -8.48 -6.75
C LEU A 45 -7.63 -9.23 -7.85
N SER A 46 -7.73 -10.55 -7.86
CA SER A 46 -7.02 -11.41 -8.82
C SER A 46 -7.70 -11.45 -10.19
N THR A 47 -8.99 -11.10 -10.26
CA THR A 47 -9.76 -11.14 -11.50
C THR A 47 -10.39 -9.79 -11.80
N ARG A 48 -10.56 -9.53 -13.10
CA ARG A 48 -11.27 -8.35 -13.58
C ARG A 48 -12.72 -8.28 -13.07
N LYS A 49 -13.42 -9.43 -13.00
CA LYS A 49 -14.82 -9.49 -12.54
C LYS A 49 -14.93 -9.09 -11.07
N THR A 50 -14.06 -9.64 -10.22
CA THR A 50 -14.05 -9.30 -8.79
C THR A 50 -13.66 -7.84 -8.59
N PHE A 51 -12.68 -7.33 -9.35
CA PHE A 51 -12.29 -5.92 -9.32
C PHE A 51 -13.42 -4.96 -9.66
N ILE A 52 -14.13 -5.20 -10.77
CA ILE A 52 -15.26 -4.38 -11.18
C ILE A 52 -16.38 -4.45 -10.14
N SER A 53 -16.68 -5.64 -9.61
CA SER A 53 -17.68 -5.79 -8.55
C SER A 53 -17.29 -5.02 -7.29
N HIS A 54 -16.02 -5.07 -6.89
CA HIS A 54 -15.50 -4.35 -5.74
C HIS A 54 -15.65 -2.83 -5.91
N LEU A 55 -15.19 -2.28 -7.03
CA LEU A 55 -15.36 -0.85 -7.34
C LEU A 55 -16.83 -0.45 -7.32
N LYS A 56 -17.71 -1.33 -7.84
CA LYS A 56 -19.14 -1.04 -7.87
C LYS A 56 -19.80 -1.09 -6.50
N LYS A 57 -19.40 -1.99 -5.62
CA LYS A 57 -20.05 -2.18 -4.30
C LYS A 57 -19.49 -1.22 -3.25
N ILE A 58 -18.17 -1.04 -3.25
CA ILE A 58 -17.48 -0.29 -2.20
C ILE A 58 -17.35 1.19 -2.56
N HIS A 59 -17.12 1.50 -3.85
CA HIS A 59 -16.78 2.86 -4.29
C HIS A 59 -17.86 3.55 -5.13
N SER A 60 -18.93 2.86 -5.58
CA SER A 60 -20.03 3.53 -6.29
C SER A 60 -20.87 4.45 -5.40
N LEU A 61 -20.79 4.32 -4.07
CA LEU A 61 -21.56 5.17 -3.16
C LEU A 61 -21.07 6.63 -3.12
N GLN A 62 -19.94 6.96 -3.75
CA GLN A 62 -19.47 8.35 -3.90
C GLN A 62 -19.99 9.05 -5.18
N MET A 63 -21.04 8.53 -5.80
CA MET A 63 -21.69 9.19 -6.95
C MET A 63 -22.63 10.34 -6.57
N LEU A 64 -22.75 10.70 -5.28
CA LEU A 64 -23.51 11.87 -4.83
C LEU A 64 -22.57 12.82 -4.09
N THR A 65 -22.09 13.85 -4.78
CA THR A 65 -21.46 15.04 -4.16
C THR A 65 -22.56 15.96 -3.59
N PRO A 66 -22.24 17.11 -2.95
CA PRO A 66 -22.15 17.27 -1.50
C PRO A 66 -23.17 18.31 -0.98
N ASP A 67 -24.03 17.99 0.00
CA ASP A 67 -24.51 18.99 0.98
C ASP A 67 -25.34 18.34 2.11
N VAL A 68 -25.14 18.88 3.32
CA VAL A 68 -25.87 18.71 4.59
C VAL A 68 -25.76 17.38 5.36
N PRO A 69 -25.36 17.41 6.66
CA PRO A 69 -25.40 16.26 7.56
C PRO A 69 -26.82 16.00 8.09
N LYS A 70 -27.28 14.75 8.05
CA LYS A 70 -28.44 14.33 8.86
C LYS A 70 -28.30 12.88 9.34
N LEU A 71 -27.85 12.80 10.58
CA LEU A 71 -28.28 11.91 11.67
C LEU A 71 -29.29 10.78 11.36
N ILE A 72 -28.89 9.62 11.88
CA ILE A 72 -29.67 8.54 12.53
C ILE A 72 -30.19 7.41 11.64
N SER A 73 -29.61 6.24 11.94
CA SER A 73 -30.14 4.90 12.10
C SER A 73 -31.44 4.52 11.39
N ASP A 74 -31.40 3.40 10.67
CA ASP A 74 -32.25 2.27 11.08
C ASP A 74 -31.72 0.92 10.55
N ASP A 75 -31.98 -0.09 11.36
CA ASP A 75 -31.65 -1.50 11.22
C ASP A 75 -32.21 -2.10 9.92
N SER A 76 -31.38 -2.84 9.18
CA SER A 76 -31.87 -3.90 8.30
C SER A 76 -30.78 -4.92 8.00
N GLN A 77 -30.94 -6.05 8.66
CA GLN A 77 -30.37 -7.37 8.43
C GLN A 77 -29.85 -7.59 6.99
N THR A 78 -28.53 -7.61 6.82
CA THR A 78 -27.90 -8.32 5.70
C THR A 78 -27.14 -9.51 6.27
N SER A 79 -27.71 -10.70 6.01
CA SER A 79 -27.09 -12.02 6.04
C SER A 79 -25.58 -11.96 5.78
N TYR A 80 -24.81 -12.41 6.78
CA TYR A 80 -23.37 -12.60 6.70
C TYR A 80 -23.06 -13.81 5.80
N ASP A 81 -23.03 -13.60 4.49
CA ASP A 81 -22.14 -14.38 3.63
C ASP A 81 -20.77 -13.71 3.71
N SER A 82 -19.94 -14.22 4.62
CA SER A 82 -18.55 -13.82 4.79
C SER A 82 -17.88 -13.75 3.42
N PRO A 83 -17.35 -12.58 3.00
CA PRO A 83 -16.49 -12.56 1.83
C PRO A 83 -15.34 -13.50 2.14
N MET A 84 -15.20 -14.57 1.35
CA MET A 84 -14.02 -15.42 1.36
C MET A 84 -12.81 -14.48 1.29
N ILE A 85 -12.15 -14.31 2.44
CA ILE A 85 -10.84 -13.72 2.53
C ILE A 85 -9.99 -14.73 1.79
N VAL A 86 -9.73 -14.46 0.51
CA VAL A 86 -8.66 -15.14 -0.20
C VAL A 86 -7.42 -14.79 0.61
N GLU A 87 -6.92 -15.76 1.37
CA GLU A 87 -5.65 -15.70 2.07
C GLU A 87 -4.57 -15.45 1.01
N THR A 88 -4.35 -14.18 0.68
CA THR A 88 -3.15 -13.78 -0.03
C THR A 88 -1.99 -14.15 0.88
N PRO A 89 -0.96 -14.86 0.38
CA PRO A 89 0.20 -15.21 1.16
C PRO A 89 0.74 -13.97 1.86
N LEU A 90 0.89 -14.06 3.17
CA LEU A 90 1.30 -12.95 4.05
C LEU A 90 2.57 -12.26 3.53
N ASP A 91 3.48 -13.05 2.95
CA ASP A 91 4.71 -12.62 2.27
C ASP A 91 4.49 -11.63 1.13
N ALA A 92 3.42 -11.78 0.34
CA ALA A 92 3.13 -10.90 -0.79
C ALA A 92 2.70 -9.49 -0.34
N ASN A 93 2.11 -9.39 0.85
CA ASN A 93 1.69 -8.12 1.44
C ASN A 93 2.88 -7.38 2.05
N LEU A 94 3.79 -8.09 2.73
CA LEU A 94 5.03 -7.56 3.28
C LEU A 94 5.99 -7.05 2.21
N SER A 95 6.22 -7.86 1.18
CA SER A 95 7.06 -7.49 0.05
C SER A 95 6.58 -6.16 -0.55
N CYS A 96 5.26 -6.01 -0.69
CA CYS A 96 4.69 -4.81 -1.27
C CYS A 96 4.69 -3.59 -0.34
N LEU A 97 4.56 -3.77 0.98
CA LEU A 97 4.75 -2.69 1.94
C LEU A 97 6.18 -2.17 1.86
N GLY A 98 7.16 -3.06 1.83
CA GLY A 98 8.57 -2.72 1.62
C GLY A 98 8.81 -1.96 0.32
N ASP A 99 8.22 -2.40 -0.80
CA ASP A 99 8.33 -1.69 -2.08
C ASP A 99 7.66 -0.31 -2.07
N SER A 100 6.53 -0.19 -1.35
CA SER A 100 5.81 1.08 -1.21
C SER A 100 6.60 2.09 -0.38
N LEU A 101 7.16 1.65 0.74
CA LEU A 101 8.05 2.45 1.58
C LEU A 101 9.32 2.84 0.82
N ARG A 102 9.94 1.89 0.10
CA ARG A 102 11.09 2.19 -0.75
C ARG A 102 10.75 3.27 -1.78
N CYS A 103 9.64 3.14 -2.49
CA CYS A 103 9.21 4.13 -3.48
C CYS A 103 8.94 5.51 -2.85
N PHE A 104 8.34 5.54 -1.66
CA PHE A 104 8.09 6.76 -0.90
C PHE A 104 9.40 7.47 -0.51
N TYR A 105 10.32 6.76 0.16
CA TYR A 105 11.61 7.34 0.55
C TYR A 105 12.46 7.74 -0.65
N SER A 106 12.48 6.95 -1.73
CA SER A 106 13.17 7.34 -2.97
C SER A 106 12.66 8.68 -3.51
N LYS A 107 11.34 8.95 -3.46
CA LYS A 107 10.78 10.23 -3.89
C LYS A 107 11.13 11.38 -2.96
N LEU A 108 11.16 11.13 -1.64
CA LEU A 108 11.59 12.14 -0.67
C LEU A 108 13.06 12.50 -0.88
N TYR A 109 13.94 11.52 -1.01
CA TYR A 109 15.37 11.73 -1.21
C TYR A 109 15.74 12.29 -2.58
N ALA A 110 14.91 12.08 -3.60
CA ALA A 110 15.09 12.66 -4.93
C ALA A 110 14.66 14.13 -5.02
N ASN A 111 13.91 14.65 -4.03
CA ASN A 111 13.46 16.03 -4.02
C ASN A 111 14.49 16.94 -3.31
N PRO A 112 15.24 17.79 -4.03
CA PRO A 112 16.28 18.64 -3.45
C PRO A 112 15.72 19.75 -2.56
N GLN A 113 14.42 20.05 -2.64
CA GLN A 113 13.76 21.04 -1.79
C GLN A 113 13.45 20.51 -0.40
N ILE A 114 13.51 19.19 -0.19
CA ILE A 114 13.26 18.58 1.11
C ILE A 114 14.62 18.38 1.81
N PRO A 115 14.87 19.06 2.94
CA PRO A 115 16.08 18.85 3.70
C PRO A 115 16.24 17.38 4.14
N ARG A 116 17.48 16.85 4.06
CA ARG A 116 17.78 15.45 4.39
C ARG A 116 17.38 15.08 5.83
N ASN A 117 17.57 16.01 6.77
CA ASN A 117 17.15 15.85 8.16
C ASN A 117 15.62 15.71 8.32
N THR A 118 14.82 16.35 7.46
CA THR A 118 13.37 16.15 7.45
C THR A 118 13.00 14.73 7.01
N VAL A 119 13.68 14.19 6.00
CA VAL A 119 13.45 12.81 5.55
C VAL A 119 13.86 11.80 6.63
N GLN A 120 14.98 12.04 7.31
CA GLN A 120 15.42 11.24 8.46
C GLN A 120 14.42 11.30 9.61
N GLY A 121 13.87 12.48 9.93
CA GLY A 121 12.84 12.63 10.97
C GLY A 121 11.55 11.88 10.64
N VAL A 122 11.13 11.85 9.37
CA VAL A 122 9.99 11.03 8.93
C VAL A 122 10.29 9.53 9.10
N ALA A 123 11.50 9.10 8.75
CA ALA A 123 11.90 7.71 8.88
C ALA A 123 11.98 7.25 10.33
N GLN A 124 12.55 8.08 11.20
CA GLN A 124 12.60 7.85 12.64
C GLN A 124 11.20 7.81 13.25
N GLY A 125 10.32 8.77 12.93
CA GLY A 125 8.95 8.76 13.45
C GLY A 125 8.15 7.53 13.01
N LEU A 126 8.35 7.07 11.77
CA LEU A 126 7.76 5.82 11.30
C LEU A 126 8.29 4.61 12.08
N GLN A 127 9.60 4.57 12.35
CA GLN A 127 10.22 3.52 13.16
C GLN A 127 9.67 3.49 14.58
N GLU A 128 9.57 4.64 15.25
CA GLU A 128 9.03 4.75 16.60
C GLU A 128 7.57 4.27 16.67
N GLU A 129 6.74 4.64 15.69
CA GLU A 129 5.36 4.15 15.57
C GLU A 129 5.30 2.62 15.37
N PHE A 130 6.14 2.06 14.49
CA PHE A 130 6.18 0.61 14.27
C PHE A 130 6.70 -0.14 15.49
N SER A 131 7.75 0.34 16.15
CA SER A 131 8.26 -0.28 17.37
C SER A 131 7.25 -0.18 18.52
N SER A 132 6.52 0.94 18.63
CA SER A 132 5.40 1.10 19.57
C SER A 132 4.29 0.07 19.29
N TYR A 133 3.87 -0.04 18.03
CA TYR A 133 2.85 -1.00 17.60
C TYR A 133 3.28 -2.46 17.83
N ASN A 134 4.54 -2.80 17.50
CA ASN A 134 5.12 -4.11 17.77
C ASN A 134 5.15 -4.40 19.28
N SER A 135 5.54 -3.43 20.11
CA SER A 135 5.55 -3.58 21.57
C SER A 135 4.14 -3.86 22.14
N LEU A 136 3.11 -3.25 21.56
CA LEU A 136 1.71 -3.45 21.96
C LEU A 136 1.12 -4.77 21.44
N LEU A 137 1.47 -5.19 20.23
CA LEU A 137 0.91 -6.39 19.61
C LEU A 137 1.63 -7.68 20.00
N LYS A 138 2.95 -7.64 20.18
CA LYS A 138 3.76 -8.83 20.48
C LYS A 138 3.27 -9.61 21.72
N PRO A 139 2.79 -8.96 22.80
CA PRO A 139 2.20 -9.67 23.95
C PRO A 139 0.79 -10.24 23.69
N LEU A 140 0.06 -9.69 22.71
CA LEU A 140 -1.32 -10.07 22.41
C LEU A 140 -1.40 -11.28 21.48
N VAL A 141 -0.31 -11.61 20.79
CA VAL A 141 -0.26 -12.77 19.89
C VAL A 141 0.35 -13.97 20.58
N PRO A 142 -0.33 -15.14 20.58
CA PRO A 142 0.21 -16.36 21.16
C PRO A 142 1.63 -16.66 20.64
N PRO A 143 2.56 -17.10 21.51
CA PRO A 143 3.94 -17.37 21.11
C PRO A 143 4.06 -18.51 20.09
N GLU A 144 3.03 -19.35 19.99
CA GLU A 144 2.89 -20.45 19.04
C GLU A 144 2.74 -19.97 17.58
N ASN A 145 2.33 -18.72 17.37
CA ASN A 145 2.18 -18.14 16.04
C ASN A 145 3.53 -17.57 15.56
N THR A 146 4.47 -18.47 15.31
CA THR A 146 5.85 -18.14 14.90
C THR A 146 5.91 -17.32 13.62
N ASP A 147 4.98 -17.55 12.69
CA ASP A 147 4.92 -16.84 11.40
C ASP A 147 4.58 -15.36 11.59
N PHE A 148 3.65 -15.05 12.49
CA PHE A 148 3.30 -13.66 12.80
C PHE A 148 4.44 -12.93 13.53
N HIS A 149 5.11 -13.59 14.47
CA HIS A 149 6.26 -12.98 15.16
C HIS A 149 7.43 -12.74 14.20
N ALA A 150 7.72 -13.70 13.31
CA ALA A 150 8.72 -13.52 12.26
C ALA A 150 8.36 -12.35 11.32
N LEU A 151 7.08 -12.21 10.98
CA LEU A 151 6.58 -11.10 10.18
C LEU A 151 6.79 -9.74 10.86
N LEU A 152 6.46 -9.62 12.15
CA LEU A 152 6.67 -8.36 12.89
C LEU A 152 8.15 -7.98 12.94
N THR A 153 9.04 -8.96 13.11
CA THR A 153 10.49 -8.75 13.07
C THR A 153 10.98 -8.33 11.68
N GLU A 154 10.51 -8.97 10.61
CA GLU A 154 10.91 -8.58 9.24
C GLU A 154 10.45 -7.14 8.90
N VAL A 155 9.25 -6.75 9.30
CA VAL A 155 8.76 -5.37 9.10
C VAL A 155 9.66 -4.38 9.85
N GLU A 156 10.00 -4.68 11.09
CA GLU A 156 10.85 -3.82 11.93
C GLU A 156 12.24 -3.65 11.33
N GLU A 157 12.88 -4.73 10.89
CA GLU A 157 14.18 -4.69 10.20
C GLU A 157 14.11 -3.89 8.89
N ARG A 158 13.04 -4.06 8.11
CA ARG A 158 12.86 -3.28 6.87
C ARG A 158 12.67 -1.80 7.14
N VAL A 159 11.95 -1.44 8.21
CA VAL A 159 11.75 -0.04 8.60
C VAL A 159 13.08 0.59 9.06
N ASP A 160 13.90 -0.14 9.81
CA ASP A 160 15.22 0.29 10.28
C ASP A 160 16.21 0.58 9.12
N LEU A 161 16.11 -0.19 8.03
CA LEU A 161 16.89 0.06 6.81
C LEU A 161 16.56 1.43 6.15
N PHE A 162 15.37 1.99 6.39
CA PHE A 162 14.98 3.30 5.84
C PHE A 162 15.36 4.47 6.75
N SER A 163 15.45 4.25 8.07
CA SER A 163 15.82 5.26 9.06
C SER A 163 17.33 5.45 9.19
N THR A 164 18.13 4.43 8.86
CA THR A 164 19.60 4.54 8.89
C THR A 164 20.17 5.26 7.65
N GLU A 165 21.32 5.93 7.82
CA GLU A 165 22.05 6.58 6.70
C GLU A 165 22.40 5.62 5.55
N ARG A 166 22.32 4.30 5.78
CA ARG A 166 22.51 3.26 4.76
C ARG A 166 21.58 3.43 3.56
N PHE A 167 20.37 3.96 3.72
CA PHE A 167 19.49 4.17 2.56
C PHE A 167 20.07 5.19 1.56
N SER A 168 20.77 6.21 2.06
CA SER A 168 21.44 7.18 1.19
C SER A 168 22.58 6.55 0.40
N GLN A 169 23.30 5.59 0.99
CA GLN A 169 24.39 4.83 0.36
C GLN A 169 23.87 3.77 -0.63
N VAL A 170 22.72 3.14 -0.34
CA VAL A 170 22.06 2.19 -1.26
C VAL A 170 21.55 2.90 -2.52
N LEU A 171 21.08 4.14 -2.40
CA LEU A 171 20.67 4.95 -3.56
C LEU A 171 21.87 5.42 -4.40
N THR A 172 23.04 5.67 -3.79
CA THR A 172 24.25 6.13 -4.51
C THR A 172 25.15 4.98 -4.98
N GLY A 173 24.97 3.77 -4.43
CA GLY A 173 25.81 2.58 -4.67
C GLY A 173 25.62 1.84 -5.99
N SER A 174 25.04 2.45 -7.03
CA SER A 174 24.95 1.87 -8.39
C SER A 174 25.96 2.42 -9.39
N HIS A 175 26.94 3.21 -8.96
CA HIS A 175 28.08 3.60 -9.80
C HIS A 175 29.39 3.49 -9.00
N GLY A 176 29.85 2.24 -8.83
CA GLY A 176 31.25 2.00 -8.51
C GLY A 176 32.12 2.52 -9.64
N MET A 177 32.85 3.59 -9.37
CA MET A 177 33.93 4.07 -10.23
C MET A 177 34.96 2.95 -10.40
N LEU A 178 35.27 2.63 -11.66
CA LEU A 178 36.49 1.90 -12.01
C LEU A 178 37.70 2.74 -11.59
N PRO A 179 38.71 2.17 -10.90
CA PRO A 179 39.99 2.83 -10.74
C PRO A 179 40.72 2.79 -12.08
N GLY A 180 40.84 3.95 -12.73
CA GLY A 180 41.68 4.14 -13.91
C GLY A 180 43.14 4.32 -13.48
N HIS A 181 43.96 3.36 -13.91
CA HIS A 181 45.42 3.40 -13.91
C HIS A 181 45.99 4.58 -14.72
#